data_AF-C7P8A0-F1
#
_entry.id   AF-C7P8A0-F1
#
_cell.length_a   1.000
_cell.length_b   1.000
_cell.length_c   1.000
_cell.angle_alpha   90.00
_cell.angle_beta   90.00
_cell.angle_gamma   90.00
#
_symmetry.space_group_name_H-M   'P 1'
#
loop_
_entity.id
_entity.type
_entity.pdbx_description
1 polymer ?
#
loop_
_entity_poly.entity_id
_entity_poly.type
_entity_poly.pdbx_seq_one_letter_code
_entity_poly.pdbx_strand_id
1 'polypeptide(L)'
;MAKILIFPLGVGDTNENIYKRTYIPIKYRIGNKEIEDRFIISVLIDYLKVDKVIIVGTSRSMWENLYKHYAELVNEFDEEYWRNIGEKVGKSENESCYISEDDLKKIEEVIDKYLKKINPNATGGSKCKIIKYGSNENEILENFDIFMGMIEEINEGDEIYLDITHSFRSIPLFMYLMLEFVQYLKKDVRLKGLYYGMLDAYKRNYATIVDLSPLFEISYWIKGMYDFTNYGNNYLISKLLEKKIKI
;
A
#
# COMPACT_ATOMS: atom_id res chain seq x y z
N MET A 1 10.23 -4.64 15.65
CA MET A 1 8.84 -4.58 15.19
C MET A 1 8.64 -3.25 14.51
N ALA A 2 8.49 -3.28 13.20
CA ALA A 2 8.21 -2.11 12.37
C ALA A 2 6.74 -2.12 11.94
N LYS A 3 6.16 -0.93 11.80
CA LYS A 3 4.88 -0.69 11.13
C LYS A 3 5.14 -0.46 9.65
N ILE A 4 4.61 -1.33 8.80
CA ILE A 4 4.81 -1.32 7.36
C ILE A 4 3.48 -1.01 6.68
N LEU A 5 3.43 0.08 5.90
CA LEU A 5 2.28 0.36 5.02
C LEU A 5 2.58 -0.15 3.60
N ILE A 6 1.72 -1.01 3.08
CA ILE A 6 1.76 -1.42 1.67
C ILE A 6 0.70 -0.63 0.91
N PHE A 7 1.12 0.07 -0.15
CA PHE A 7 0.28 1.02 -0.89
C PHE A 7 0.34 0.78 -2.40
N PRO A 8 -0.80 0.48 -3.05
CA PRO A 8 -0.87 0.38 -4.50
C PRO A 8 -0.95 1.78 -5.14
N LEU A 9 0.06 2.15 -5.93
CA LEU A 9 0.11 3.42 -6.65
C LEU A 9 -0.66 3.35 -7.97
N GLY A 10 -1.71 4.16 -8.09
CA GLY A 10 -2.47 4.31 -9.34
C GLY A 10 -1.84 5.24 -10.37
N VAL A 11 -2.52 5.38 -11.51
CA VAL A 11 -2.11 6.21 -12.66
C VAL A 11 -2.67 7.64 -12.64
N GLY A 12 -3.56 7.98 -11.69
CA GLY A 12 -4.21 9.29 -11.63
C GLY A 12 -5.22 9.52 -12.75
N ASP A 13 -5.29 10.75 -13.24
CA ASP A 13 -6.00 11.08 -14.46
C ASP A 13 -5.25 10.53 -15.68
N THR A 14 -5.99 10.07 -16.68
CA THR A 14 -5.42 9.48 -17.91
C THR A 14 -5.02 10.57 -18.92
N ASN A 15 -4.28 11.58 -18.47
CA ASN A 15 -3.78 12.64 -19.34
C ASN A 15 -2.67 12.10 -20.25
N GLU A 16 -2.72 12.42 -21.55
CA GLU A 16 -1.65 12.07 -22.49
C GLU A 16 -0.32 12.75 -22.11
N ASN A 17 -0.40 13.97 -21.57
CA ASN A 17 0.78 14.65 -21.04
C ASN A 17 1.00 14.23 -19.58
N ILE A 18 2.01 13.41 -19.37
CA ILE A 18 2.35 12.84 -18.06
C ILE A 18 2.68 13.90 -17.02
N TYR A 19 3.31 14.99 -17.45
CA TYR A 19 3.62 16.13 -16.57
C TYR A 19 2.38 16.91 -16.13
N LYS A 20 1.24 16.68 -16.77
CA LYS A 20 -0.05 17.25 -16.37
C LYS A 20 -0.88 16.30 -15.53
N ARG A 21 -0.48 15.03 -15.41
CA ARG A 21 -1.20 14.09 -14.55
C ARG A 21 -1.15 14.60 -13.12
N THR A 22 -2.23 14.45 -12.37
CA THR A 22 -2.28 14.79 -10.95
C THR A 22 -3.41 14.04 -10.26
N TYR A 23 -3.20 13.67 -9.00
CA TYR A 23 -4.34 13.53 -8.11
C TYR A 23 -4.84 14.92 -7.74
N ILE A 24 -6.15 15.12 -7.85
CA ILE A 24 -6.80 16.33 -7.32
C ILE A 24 -6.60 16.30 -5.80
N PRO A 25 -6.22 17.41 -5.14
CA PRO A 25 -6.23 17.47 -3.68
C PRO A 25 -7.61 17.10 -3.15
N ILE A 26 -7.65 16.13 -2.24
CA ILE A 26 -8.89 15.64 -1.64
C ILE A 26 -8.78 15.88 -0.14
N LYS A 27 -9.85 16.42 0.44
CA LYS A 27 -9.98 16.46 1.89
C LYS A 27 -10.36 15.07 2.38
N TYR A 28 -9.45 14.36 3.02
CA TYR A 28 -9.69 13.05 3.60
C TYR A 28 -10.17 13.17 5.05
N ARG A 29 -10.99 12.22 5.50
CA ARG A 29 -11.39 12.09 6.90
C ARG A 29 -11.15 10.68 7.41
N ILE A 30 -10.35 10.55 8.46
CA ILE A 30 -10.09 9.28 9.15
C ILE A 30 -10.33 9.46 10.66
N GLY A 31 -11.28 8.70 11.21
CA GLY A 31 -11.80 8.96 12.55
C GLY A 31 -12.33 10.39 12.68
N ASN A 32 -11.78 11.16 13.63
CA ASN A 32 -12.12 12.56 13.85
C ASN A 32 -11.16 13.56 13.19
N LYS A 33 -10.16 13.08 12.42
CA LYS A 33 -9.18 13.93 11.76
C LYS A 33 -9.59 14.18 10.31
N GLU A 34 -9.45 15.43 9.88
CA GLU A 34 -9.60 15.83 8.48
C GLU A 34 -8.26 16.37 7.98
N ILE A 35 -7.75 15.81 6.88
CA ILE A 35 -6.44 16.14 6.30
C ILE A 35 -6.63 16.30 4.80
N GLU A 36 -6.20 17.44 4.26
CA GLU A 36 -6.19 17.65 2.81
C GLU A 36 -4.83 17.24 2.24
N ASP A 37 -4.85 16.29 1.31
CA ASP A 37 -3.65 15.81 0.62
C ASP A 37 -4.01 15.34 -0.79
N ARG A 38 -3.02 15.22 -1.67
CA ARG A 38 -3.20 14.63 -3.01
C ARG A 38 -3.11 13.11 -2.97
N PHE A 39 -2.38 12.59 -1.99
CA PHE A 39 -2.06 11.19 -1.86
C PHE A 39 -2.61 10.68 -0.53
N ILE A 40 -3.58 9.76 -0.58
CA ILE A 40 -4.10 9.11 0.63
C ILE A 40 -2.99 8.43 1.45
N ILE A 41 -1.93 7.95 0.79
CA ILE A 41 -0.77 7.39 1.48
C ILE A 41 -0.16 8.38 2.49
N SER A 42 -0.07 9.68 2.17
CA SER A 42 0.43 10.69 3.11
C SER A 42 -0.43 10.78 4.36
N VAL A 43 -1.76 10.69 4.18
CA VAL A 43 -2.75 10.71 5.26
C VAL A 43 -2.60 9.48 6.16
N LEU A 44 -2.44 8.30 5.57
CA LEU A 44 -2.23 7.05 6.30
C LEU A 44 -0.88 7.01 7.01
N ILE A 45 0.19 7.48 6.36
CA ILE A 45 1.52 7.62 6.96
C ILE A 45 1.45 8.51 8.22
N ASP A 46 0.77 9.66 8.14
CA ASP A 46 0.61 10.55 9.30
C ASP A 46 -0.26 9.94 10.40
N TYR A 47 -1.36 9.29 10.02
CA TYR A 47 -2.30 8.70 10.97
C TYR A 47 -1.68 7.50 11.73
N LEU A 48 -0.99 6.61 11.02
CA LEU A 48 -0.44 5.37 11.57
C LEU A 48 0.95 5.54 12.19
N LYS A 49 1.67 6.60 11.78
CA LYS A 49 3.08 6.84 12.09
C LYS A 49 3.91 5.61 11.75
N VAL A 50 3.86 5.20 10.48
CA VAL A 50 4.56 4.01 9.99
C VAL A 50 6.08 4.21 9.98
N ASP A 51 6.82 3.11 10.02
CA ASP A 51 8.29 3.10 10.05
C ASP A 51 8.90 2.98 8.65
N LYS A 52 8.19 2.32 7.73
CA LYS A 52 8.55 2.17 6.32
C LYS A 52 7.31 1.93 5.46
N VAL A 53 7.46 2.12 4.16
CA VAL A 53 6.39 1.95 3.17
C VAL A 53 6.86 1.03 2.05
N ILE A 54 6.00 0.11 1.61
CA ILE A 54 6.18 -0.64 0.37
C ILE A 54 5.15 -0.13 -0.65
N ILE A 55 5.63 0.51 -1.71
CA ILE A 55 4.80 1.03 -2.79
C ILE A 55 4.81 0.04 -3.94
N VAL A 56 3.64 -0.37 -4.36
CA VAL A 56 3.47 -1.30 -5.46
C VAL A 56 2.77 -0.56 -6.60
N GLY A 57 3.39 -0.47 -7.77
CA GLY A 57 2.80 0.21 -8.91
C GLY A 57 3.20 -0.45 -10.21
N THR A 58 2.51 -0.10 -11.30
CA THR A 58 2.87 -0.58 -12.63
C THR A 58 3.87 0.36 -13.28
N SER A 59 4.36 0.00 -14.47
CA SER A 59 5.25 0.85 -15.28
C SER A 59 4.65 2.23 -15.61
N ARG A 60 3.32 2.36 -15.58
CA ARG A 60 2.56 3.60 -15.86
C ARG A 60 2.07 4.35 -14.62
N SER A 61 2.27 3.80 -13.42
CA SER A 61 1.91 4.47 -12.18
C SER A 61 2.59 5.83 -12.06
N MET A 62 2.00 6.75 -11.29
CA MET A 62 2.49 8.13 -11.16
C MET A 62 3.73 8.26 -10.27
N TRP A 63 4.80 7.55 -10.60
CA TRP A 63 6.06 7.57 -9.88
C TRP A 63 6.65 8.99 -9.84
N GLU A 64 6.57 9.73 -10.94
CA GLU A 64 7.06 11.11 -11.06
C GLU A 64 6.35 12.05 -10.09
N ASN A 65 5.02 11.96 -9.96
CA ASN A 65 4.28 12.84 -9.06
C ASN A 65 4.41 12.42 -7.60
N LEU A 66 4.56 11.11 -7.35
CA LEU A 66 4.86 10.61 -6.02
C LEU A 66 6.21 11.16 -5.54
N TYR A 67 7.24 11.09 -6.39
CA TYR A 67 8.54 11.70 -6.13
C TYR A 67 8.40 13.20 -5.84
N LYS A 68 7.77 13.94 -6.76
CA LYS A 68 7.60 15.39 -6.62
C LYS A 68 6.99 15.76 -5.28
N HIS A 69 5.89 15.10 -4.91
CA HIS A 69 5.17 15.36 -3.66
C HIS A 69 6.07 15.19 -2.42
N TYR A 70 6.74 14.04 -2.28
CA TYR A 70 7.58 13.81 -1.10
C TYR A 70 8.88 14.61 -1.12
N ALA A 71 9.48 14.82 -2.29
CA ALA A 71 10.68 15.64 -2.45
C ALA A 71 10.43 17.10 -2.08
N GLU A 72 9.27 17.67 -2.47
CA GLU A 72 8.85 19.01 -2.04
C GLU A 72 8.66 19.08 -0.51
N LEU A 73 8.06 18.06 0.11
CA LEU A 73 7.86 18.01 1.58
C LEU A 73 9.17 17.97 2.39
N VAL A 74 10.27 17.51 1.79
CA VAL A 74 11.60 17.47 2.41
C VAL A 74 12.58 18.50 1.82
N ASN A 75 12.13 19.36 0.91
CA ASN A 75 12.92 20.39 0.22
C ASN A 75 14.11 19.82 -0.60
N GLU A 76 13.94 18.66 -1.23
CA GLU A 76 14.94 18.00 -2.09
C GLU A 76 14.41 17.70 -3.50
N PHE A 77 13.54 18.56 -3.99
CA PHE A 77 13.01 18.43 -5.35
C PHE A 77 14.11 18.66 -6.39
N ASP A 78 14.26 17.68 -7.29
CA ASP A 78 15.15 17.71 -8.43
C ASP A 78 14.32 17.57 -9.72
N GLU A 79 14.28 18.66 -10.48
CA GLU A 79 13.49 18.76 -11.71
C GLU A 79 14.01 17.85 -12.82
N GLU A 80 15.32 17.60 -12.90
CA GLU A 80 15.91 16.74 -13.92
C GLU A 80 15.54 15.27 -13.68
N TYR A 81 15.67 14.83 -12.42
CA TYR A 81 15.22 13.50 -12.02
C TYR A 81 13.72 13.34 -12.25
N TRP A 82 12.90 14.32 -11.84
CA TRP A 82 11.45 14.29 -12.06
C TRP A 82 11.08 14.16 -13.55
N ARG A 83 11.74 14.93 -14.42
CA ARG A 83 11.56 14.83 -15.88
C ARG A 83 11.94 13.46 -16.41
N ASN A 84 13.10 12.93 -16.02
CA ASN A 84 13.58 11.62 -16.47
C ASN A 84 12.58 10.49 -16.11
N ILE A 85 12.09 10.47 -14.87
CA ILE A 85 11.05 9.51 -14.46
C ILE A 85 9.78 9.70 -15.31
N GLY A 86 9.33 10.94 -15.50
CA GLY A 86 8.16 11.23 -16.34
C GLY A 86 8.31 10.73 -17.79
N GLU A 87 9.48 10.89 -18.41
CA GLU A 87 9.75 10.37 -19.75
C GLU A 87 9.73 8.84 -19.81
N LYS A 88 10.36 8.17 -18.83
CA LYS A 88 10.39 6.70 -18.76
C LYS A 88 8.99 6.13 -18.56
N VAL A 89 8.22 6.70 -17.64
CA VAL A 89 6.83 6.35 -17.41
C VAL A 89 5.99 6.58 -18.67
N GLY A 90 6.31 7.60 -19.47
CA GLY A 90 5.57 7.91 -20.70
C GLY A 90 5.84 7.09 -21.92
N LYS A 91 7.04 6.51 -21.99
CA LYS A 91 7.38 5.51 -22.98
C LYS A 91 6.90 4.12 -22.58
N SER A 92 6.50 3.94 -21.31
CA SER A 92 6.13 2.64 -20.77
C SER A 92 4.68 2.26 -21.05
N GLU A 93 4.49 0.98 -21.36
CA GLU A 93 3.20 0.31 -21.44
C GLU A 93 3.27 -1.02 -20.65
N ASN A 94 2.24 -1.86 -20.76
CA ASN A 94 2.24 -3.15 -20.05
C ASN A 94 3.36 -4.09 -20.55
N GLU A 95 3.55 -4.13 -21.87
CA GLU A 95 4.54 -5.01 -22.51
C GLU A 95 5.94 -4.38 -22.62
N SER A 96 6.05 -3.06 -22.48
CA SER A 96 7.30 -2.30 -22.59
C SER A 96 7.55 -1.46 -21.33
N CYS A 97 8.49 -1.88 -20.50
CA CYS A 97 8.83 -1.19 -19.25
C CYS A 97 10.18 -0.48 -19.38
N TYR A 98 10.18 0.85 -19.31
CA TYR A 98 11.41 1.68 -19.40
C TYR A 98 11.86 2.21 -18.04
N ILE A 99 11.09 1.93 -16.99
CA ILE A 99 11.41 2.27 -15.61
C ILE A 99 11.84 1.00 -14.86
N SER A 100 12.86 1.11 -14.02
CA SER A 100 13.37 0.02 -13.17
C SER A 100 13.30 0.39 -11.68
N GLU A 101 13.46 -0.59 -10.78
CA GLU A 101 13.52 -0.30 -9.34
C GLU A 101 14.73 0.58 -8.96
N ASP A 102 15.84 0.48 -9.71
CA ASP A 102 16.99 1.37 -9.51
C ASP A 102 16.66 2.84 -9.79
N ASP A 103 15.81 3.09 -10.78
CA ASP A 103 15.31 4.44 -11.06
C ASP A 103 14.49 5.00 -9.90
N LEU A 104 13.81 4.14 -9.14
CA LEU A 104 12.88 4.52 -8.07
C LEU A 104 13.57 4.74 -6.71
N LYS A 105 14.87 4.44 -6.57
CA LYS A 105 15.61 4.58 -5.29
C LYS A 105 15.53 5.97 -4.69
N LYS A 106 15.60 7.02 -5.51
CA LYS A 106 15.47 8.41 -5.02
C LYS A 106 14.08 8.69 -4.44
N ILE A 107 13.04 8.01 -4.93
CA ILE A 107 11.68 8.07 -4.35
C ILE A 107 11.67 7.42 -2.97
N GLU A 108 12.28 6.24 -2.83
CA GLU A 108 12.43 5.53 -1.55
C GLU A 108 13.12 6.45 -0.51
N GLU A 109 14.19 7.13 -0.92
CA GLU A 109 14.96 8.03 -0.06
C GLU A 109 14.15 9.24 0.43
N VAL A 110 13.43 9.95 -0.46
CA VAL A 110 12.63 11.13 -0.04
C VAL A 110 11.46 10.73 0.85
N ILE A 111 10.87 9.55 0.63
CA ILE A 111 9.83 8.99 1.50
C ILE A 111 10.41 8.68 2.88
N ASP A 112 11.55 7.98 2.95
CA ASP A 112 12.18 7.67 4.24
C ASP A 112 12.57 8.92 5.02
N LYS A 113 13.04 9.98 4.33
CA LYS A 113 13.28 11.30 4.96
C LYS A 113 11.99 11.91 5.50
N TYR A 114 10.90 11.83 4.74
CA TYR A 114 9.60 12.31 5.20
C TYR A 114 9.09 11.50 6.41
N LEU A 115 9.22 10.17 6.39
CA LEU A 115 8.87 9.30 7.52
C LEU A 115 9.63 9.70 8.79
N LYS A 116 10.95 9.90 8.68
CA LYS A 116 11.79 10.36 9.80
C LYS A 116 11.42 11.76 10.30
N LYS A 117 10.99 12.65 9.41
CA LYS A 117 10.52 14.00 9.77
C LYS A 117 9.27 13.95 10.66
N ILE A 118 8.33 13.04 10.40
CA ILE A 118 7.07 12.93 11.15
C ILE A 118 7.11 11.92 12.32
N ASN A 119 8.03 10.97 12.26
CA ASN A 119 8.30 9.93 13.25
C ASN A 119 9.82 9.72 13.31
N PRO A 120 10.54 10.39 14.24
CA PRO A 120 12.01 10.30 14.33
C PRO A 120 12.56 8.89 14.55
N ASN A 121 11.72 7.96 15.03
CA ASN A 121 12.08 6.55 15.25
C ASN A 121 11.81 5.66 14.03
N ALA A 122 11.29 6.20 12.93
CA ALA A 122 11.03 5.45 11.71
C ALA A 122 12.31 4.79 11.21
N THR A 123 12.26 3.46 11.04
CA THR A 123 13.42 2.68 10.60
C THR A 123 13.87 3.05 9.19
N GLY A 124 12.92 3.47 8.34
CA GLY A 124 13.12 3.57 6.91
C GLY A 124 13.29 2.19 6.27
N GLY A 125 13.88 2.18 5.07
CA GLY A 125 13.91 1.01 4.19
C GLY A 125 12.61 0.88 3.41
N SER A 126 12.00 2.01 3.01
CA SER A 126 10.87 1.99 2.09
C SER A 126 11.30 1.43 0.74
N LYS A 127 10.37 0.79 0.03
CA LYS A 127 10.62 0.11 -1.24
C LYS A 127 9.59 0.47 -2.29
N CYS A 128 10.04 0.64 -3.52
CA CYS A 128 9.18 0.75 -4.69
C CYS A 128 9.30 -0.53 -5.52
N LYS A 129 8.17 -1.15 -5.84
CA LYS A 129 8.10 -2.41 -6.57
C LYS A 129 7.23 -2.26 -7.79
N ILE A 130 7.80 -2.62 -8.94
CA ILE A 130 7.13 -2.53 -10.23
C ILE A 130 6.47 -3.87 -10.51
N ILE A 131 5.15 -3.88 -10.69
CA ILE A 131 4.35 -5.05 -11.04
C ILE A 131 3.73 -4.93 -12.44
N LYS A 132 3.33 -6.06 -13.01
CA LYS A 132 2.51 -6.13 -14.22
C LYS A 132 1.05 -5.83 -13.92
N TYR A 133 0.26 -5.62 -14.97
CA TYR A 133 -1.16 -5.29 -14.83
C TYR A 133 -1.97 -6.49 -14.27
N GLY A 134 -1.47 -7.71 -14.47
CA GLY A 134 -2.18 -8.94 -14.08
C GLY A 134 -3.27 -9.29 -15.09
N SER A 135 -3.04 -8.99 -16.37
CA SER A 135 -4.03 -9.16 -17.44
C SER A 135 -4.19 -10.61 -17.89
N ASN A 136 -3.24 -11.46 -17.54
CA ASN A 136 -3.20 -12.89 -17.85
C ASN A 136 -2.49 -13.65 -16.72
N GLU A 137 -2.55 -14.98 -16.77
CA GLU A 137 -1.98 -15.86 -15.74
C GLU A 137 -0.47 -15.65 -15.55
N ASN A 138 0.29 -15.48 -16.64
CA ASN A 138 1.74 -15.28 -16.56
C ASN A 138 2.07 -13.99 -15.79
N GLU A 139 1.39 -12.88 -16.08
CA GLU A 139 1.57 -11.64 -15.33
C GLU A 139 1.16 -11.76 -13.85
N ILE A 140 0.13 -12.56 -13.55
CA ILE A 140 -0.29 -12.82 -12.17
C ILE A 140 0.81 -13.61 -11.42
N LEU A 141 1.43 -14.60 -12.08
CA LEU A 141 2.53 -15.37 -11.52
C LEU A 141 3.81 -14.53 -11.36
N GLU A 142 4.14 -13.69 -12.33
CA GLU A 142 5.25 -12.73 -12.18
C GLU A 142 5.02 -11.80 -10.98
N ASN A 143 3.79 -11.29 -10.83
CA ASN A 143 3.41 -10.49 -9.69
C ASN A 143 3.53 -11.29 -8.38
N PHE A 144 3.14 -12.56 -8.38
CA PHE A 144 3.32 -13.45 -7.22
C PHE A 144 4.77 -13.53 -6.78
N ASP A 145 5.71 -13.74 -7.69
CA ASP A 145 7.13 -13.82 -7.38
C ASP A 145 7.66 -12.51 -6.79
N ILE A 146 7.26 -11.37 -7.36
CA ILE A 146 7.62 -10.04 -6.82
C ILE A 146 7.07 -9.87 -5.41
N PHE A 147 5.81 -10.26 -5.17
CA PHE A 147 5.20 -10.20 -3.85
C PHE A 147 5.90 -11.11 -2.85
N MET A 148 6.21 -12.34 -3.21
CA MET A 148 6.94 -13.26 -2.35
C MET A 148 8.31 -12.70 -1.96
N GLY A 149 9.05 -12.10 -2.90
CA GLY A 149 10.30 -11.40 -2.60
C GLY A 149 10.13 -10.25 -1.61
N MET A 150 9.09 -9.41 -1.77
CA MET A 150 8.78 -8.33 -0.79
C MET A 150 8.53 -8.89 0.60
N ILE A 151 7.84 -10.02 0.67
CA ILE A 151 7.44 -10.64 1.92
C ILE A 151 8.64 -11.22 2.65
N GLU A 152 9.66 -11.71 1.94
CA GLU A 152 10.91 -12.18 2.56
C GLU A 152 11.58 -11.11 3.42
N GLU A 153 11.44 -9.83 3.06
CA GLU A 153 11.98 -8.68 3.79
C GLU A 153 11.17 -8.30 5.05
N ILE A 154 9.97 -8.86 5.22
CA ILE A 154 9.12 -8.65 6.41
C ILE A 154 9.59 -9.56 7.55
N ASN A 155 9.87 -8.98 8.70
CA ASN A 155 10.38 -9.74 9.85
C ASN A 155 9.24 -10.28 10.71
N GLU A 156 9.52 -11.31 11.49
CA GLU A 156 8.58 -11.81 12.49
C GLU A 156 8.19 -10.69 13.47
N GLY A 157 6.90 -10.56 13.73
CA GLY A 157 6.34 -9.53 14.60
C GLY A 157 6.07 -8.18 13.93
N ASP A 158 6.48 -7.95 12.67
CA ASP A 158 6.15 -6.71 11.96
C ASP A 158 4.62 -6.54 11.79
N GLU A 159 4.17 -5.29 11.90
CA GLU A 159 2.76 -4.92 11.76
C GLU A 159 2.50 -4.41 10.34
N ILE A 160 1.63 -5.09 9.60
CA ILE A 160 1.31 -4.72 8.22
C ILE A 160 0.01 -3.95 8.17
N TYR A 161 -0.01 -2.87 7.39
CA TYR A 161 -1.18 -2.09 7.05
C TYR A 161 -1.30 -2.06 5.52
N LEU A 162 -2.48 -2.27 4.97
CA LEU A 162 -2.72 -2.32 3.52
C LEU A 162 -3.69 -1.20 3.12
N ASP A 163 -3.35 -0.41 2.10
CA ASP A 163 -4.31 0.45 1.40
C ASP A 163 -4.88 -0.26 0.17
N ILE A 164 -6.18 -0.07 -0.08
CA ILE A 164 -6.87 -0.64 -1.25
C ILE A 164 -7.60 0.43 -2.08
N THR A 165 -7.17 1.68 -1.96
CA THR A 165 -7.89 2.84 -2.52
C THR A 165 -7.69 2.99 -4.02
N HIS A 166 -6.45 2.80 -4.48
CA HIS A 166 -6.05 3.03 -5.87
C HIS A 166 -5.61 1.73 -6.57
N SER A 167 -5.25 1.87 -7.86
CA SER A 167 -4.87 0.79 -8.79
C SER A 167 -6.05 -0.02 -9.34
N PHE A 168 -5.75 -0.97 -10.24
CA PHE A 168 -6.73 -1.92 -10.75
C PHE A 168 -7.26 -2.76 -9.58
N ARG A 169 -8.59 -2.96 -9.49
CA ARG A 169 -9.21 -3.68 -8.35
C ARG A 169 -8.64 -5.08 -8.10
N SER A 170 -8.11 -5.73 -9.15
CA SER A 170 -7.42 -7.01 -9.05
C SER A 170 -6.16 -6.94 -8.19
N ILE A 171 -5.41 -5.82 -8.22
CA ILE A 171 -4.14 -5.67 -7.50
C ILE A 171 -4.36 -5.61 -5.98
N PRO A 172 -5.20 -4.72 -5.41
CA PRO A 172 -5.48 -4.74 -3.97
C PRO A 172 -6.09 -6.06 -3.48
N LEU A 173 -6.94 -6.70 -4.29
CA LEU A 173 -7.48 -8.02 -3.97
C LEU A 173 -6.38 -9.09 -3.92
N PHE A 174 -5.48 -9.07 -4.90
CA PHE A 174 -4.32 -9.95 -4.96
C PHE A 174 -3.40 -9.73 -3.75
N MET A 175 -3.07 -8.48 -3.43
CA MET A 175 -2.29 -8.10 -2.26
C MET A 175 -2.89 -8.64 -0.96
N TYR A 176 -4.21 -8.52 -0.80
CA TYR A 176 -4.92 -9.06 0.34
C TYR A 176 -4.75 -10.58 0.47
N LEU A 177 -4.96 -11.32 -0.64
CA LEU A 177 -4.79 -12.78 -0.65
C LEU A 177 -3.35 -13.19 -0.36
N MET A 178 -2.38 -12.45 -0.89
CA MET A 178 -0.97 -12.67 -0.62
C MET A 178 -0.64 -12.46 0.85
N LEU A 179 -1.10 -11.37 1.47
CA LEU A 179 -0.90 -11.14 2.91
C LEU A 179 -1.57 -12.21 3.77
N GLU A 180 -2.74 -12.71 3.38
CA GLU A 180 -3.32 -13.89 4.02
C GLU A 180 -2.39 -15.09 3.92
N PHE A 181 -1.88 -15.39 2.74
CA PHE A 181 -0.92 -16.48 2.51
C PHE A 181 0.37 -16.34 3.36
N VAL A 182 0.94 -15.14 3.47
CA VAL A 182 2.14 -14.88 4.28
C VAL A 182 1.97 -15.23 5.73
N GLN A 183 0.81 -14.91 6.30
CA GLN A 183 0.56 -15.15 7.72
C GLN A 183 0.55 -16.65 8.06
N TYR A 184 0.40 -17.52 7.06
CA TYR A 184 0.60 -18.97 7.22
C TYR A 184 2.08 -19.37 7.12
N LEU A 185 2.87 -18.66 6.32
CA LEU A 185 4.30 -18.96 6.12
C LEU A 185 5.19 -18.41 7.23
N LYS A 186 4.94 -17.17 7.68
CA LYS A 186 5.74 -16.48 8.69
C LYS A 186 4.97 -16.34 9.99
N LYS A 187 5.58 -16.78 11.09
CA LYS A 187 4.99 -16.64 12.42
C LYS A 187 4.94 -15.16 12.81
N ASP A 188 3.83 -14.78 13.44
CA ASP A 188 3.61 -13.46 14.05
C ASP A 188 3.67 -12.23 13.13
N VAL A 189 3.67 -12.40 11.81
CA VAL A 189 3.27 -11.34 10.89
C VAL A 189 1.75 -11.16 11.00
N ARG A 190 1.27 -9.91 11.15
CA ARG A 190 -0.17 -9.64 11.32
C ARG A 190 -0.61 -8.45 10.47
N LEU A 191 -1.68 -8.64 9.71
CA LEU A 191 -2.41 -7.52 9.12
C LEU A 191 -3.17 -6.78 10.24
N LYS A 192 -2.77 -5.54 10.53
CA LYS A 192 -3.30 -4.70 11.59
C LYS A 192 -4.34 -3.69 11.12
N GLY A 193 -4.32 -3.33 9.84
CA GLY A 193 -5.24 -2.37 9.25
C GLY A 193 -5.44 -2.62 7.75
N LEU A 194 -6.67 -2.45 7.28
CA LEU A 194 -7.01 -2.50 5.86
C LEU A 194 -7.78 -1.22 5.51
N TYR A 195 -7.14 -0.27 4.84
CA TYR A 195 -7.70 1.07 4.63
C TYR A 195 -8.25 1.25 3.22
N TYR A 196 -9.42 1.89 3.14
CA TYR A 196 -10.05 2.25 1.88
C TYR A 196 -10.55 3.69 1.92
N GLY A 197 -10.03 4.52 1.02
CA GLY A 197 -10.53 5.87 0.75
C GLY A 197 -11.75 5.83 -0.16
N MET A 198 -12.90 6.26 0.35
CA MET A 198 -14.15 6.33 -0.42
C MET A 198 -14.17 7.57 -1.33
N LEU A 199 -13.35 7.58 -2.38
CA LEU A 199 -13.21 8.71 -3.30
C LEU A 199 -14.51 9.02 -4.07
N ASP A 200 -15.23 7.99 -4.51
CA ASP A 200 -16.50 8.15 -5.24
C ASP A 200 -17.64 8.68 -4.34
N ALA A 201 -17.48 8.56 -3.02
CA ALA A 201 -18.43 9.07 -2.04
C ALA A 201 -18.14 10.52 -1.61
N TYR A 202 -17.28 11.23 -2.35
CA TYR A 202 -16.92 12.65 -2.14
C TYR A 202 -18.09 13.59 -2.48
N LYS A 203 -19.25 13.40 -1.83
CA LYS A 203 -20.41 14.29 -1.90
C LYS A 203 -20.57 15.13 -0.62
N ARG A 204 -19.71 14.92 0.39
CA ARG A 204 -19.82 15.52 1.74
C ARG A 204 -18.63 16.42 2.11
N ASN A 205 -18.01 17.10 1.15
CA ASN A 205 -16.80 17.95 1.33
C ASN A 205 -15.54 17.21 1.83
N TYR A 206 -15.59 15.90 2.03
CA TYR A 206 -14.44 15.06 2.32
C TYR A 206 -14.65 13.63 1.80
N ALA A 207 -13.56 12.88 1.58
CA ALA A 207 -13.53 11.45 1.33
C ALA A 207 -13.28 10.73 2.67
N THR A 208 -14.17 9.82 3.07
CA THR A 208 -13.95 9.05 4.29
C THR A 208 -12.94 7.93 4.02
N ILE A 209 -11.92 7.80 4.86
CA ILE A 209 -11.05 6.63 4.92
C ILE A 209 -11.65 5.68 5.94
N VAL A 210 -11.98 4.47 5.50
CA VAL A 210 -12.58 3.43 6.32
C VAL A 210 -11.54 2.37 6.62
N ASP A 211 -11.45 1.96 7.89
CA ASP A 211 -10.73 0.75 8.28
C ASP A 211 -11.65 -0.46 8.09
N LEU A 212 -11.33 -1.27 7.09
CA LEU A 212 -11.98 -2.50 6.70
C LEU A 212 -11.37 -3.75 7.37
N SER A 213 -10.47 -3.59 8.34
CA SER A 213 -9.98 -4.72 9.14
C SER A 213 -11.07 -5.61 9.77
N PRO A 214 -12.30 -5.15 10.07
CA PRO A 214 -13.37 -6.07 10.46
C PRO A 214 -13.69 -7.14 9.41
N LEU A 215 -13.51 -6.87 8.12
CA LEU A 215 -13.69 -7.86 7.05
C LEU A 215 -12.64 -8.97 7.12
N PHE A 216 -11.42 -8.59 7.50
CA PHE A 216 -10.33 -9.54 7.71
C PHE A 216 -10.58 -10.44 8.92
N GLU A 217 -11.21 -9.95 9.99
CA GLU A 217 -11.58 -10.81 11.12
C GLU A 217 -12.51 -11.95 10.69
N ILE A 218 -13.34 -11.73 9.67
CA ILE A 218 -14.23 -12.76 9.12
C ILE A 218 -13.42 -13.92 8.51
N SER A 219 -12.27 -13.69 7.86
CA SER A 219 -11.46 -14.77 7.30
C SER A 219 -10.95 -15.72 8.38
N TYR A 220 -10.53 -15.17 9.53
CA TYR A 220 -10.16 -15.99 10.69
C TYR A 220 -11.34 -16.76 11.28
N TRP A 221 -12.54 -16.17 11.31
CA TRP A 221 -13.74 -16.88 11.74
C TRP A 221 -14.07 -18.03 10.81
N ILE A 222 -13.98 -17.83 9.49
CA ILE A 222 -14.19 -18.90 8.50
C ILE A 222 -13.20 -20.04 8.74
N LYS A 223 -11.91 -19.73 8.95
CA LYS A 223 -10.89 -20.73 9.26
C LYS A 223 -11.17 -21.45 10.58
N GLY A 224 -11.44 -20.70 11.65
CA GLY A 224 -11.73 -21.28 12.96
C GLY A 224 -12.94 -22.21 12.90
N MET A 225 -13.99 -21.81 12.19
CA MET A 225 -15.15 -22.66 11.96
C MET A 225 -14.81 -23.92 11.18
N TYR A 226 -14.03 -23.80 10.10
CA TYR A 226 -13.58 -24.95 9.32
C TYR A 226 -12.77 -25.95 10.15
N ASP A 227 -11.82 -25.45 10.96
CA ASP A 227 -10.98 -26.27 11.85
C ASP A 227 -11.83 -27.01 12.90
N PHE A 228 -12.83 -26.32 13.44
CA PHE A 228 -13.73 -26.89 14.44
C PHE A 228 -14.70 -27.90 13.85
N THR A 229 -15.35 -27.61 12.72
CA THR A 229 -16.36 -28.49 12.13
C THR A 229 -15.79 -29.77 11.54
N ASN A 230 -14.58 -29.71 10.96
CA ASN A 230 -13.99 -30.85 10.28
C ASN A 230 -13.07 -31.68 11.18
N TYR A 231 -12.40 -31.06 12.15
CA TYR A 231 -11.39 -31.72 12.98
C TYR A 231 -11.68 -31.64 14.48
N GLY A 232 -12.76 -30.96 14.91
CA GLY A 232 -13.04 -30.72 16.33
C GLY A 232 -12.04 -29.78 17.01
N ASN A 233 -11.16 -29.11 16.25
CA ASN A 233 -10.14 -28.22 16.81
C ASN A 233 -10.74 -26.85 17.12
N ASN A 234 -10.91 -26.56 18.41
CA ASN A 234 -11.52 -25.31 18.90
C ASN A 234 -10.50 -24.22 19.26
N TYR A 235 -9.20 -24.44 19.08
CA TYR A 235 -8.16 -23.51 19.55
C TYR A 235 -8.32 -22.11 18.95
N LEU A 236 -8.49 -22.02 17.63
CA LEU A 236 -8.62 -20.74 16.93
C LEU A 236 -9.93 -20.01 17.30
N ILE A 237 -11.06 -20.72 17.36
CA ILE A 237 -12.34 -20.13 17.79
C ILE A 237 -12.25 -19.60 19.22
N SER A 238 -11.66 -20.37 20.13
CA SER A 238 -11.52 -19.95 21.53
C SER A 238 -10.73 -18.66 21.64
N LYS A 239 -9.62 -18.55 20.90
CA LYS A 239 -8.81 -17.32 20.82
C LYS A 239 -9.59 -16.14 20.23
N LEU A 240 -10.42 -16.37 19.21
CA LEU A 240 -11.25 -15.32 18.61
C LEU A 240 -12.36 -14.83 19.57
N LEU A 241 -12.97 -15.74 20.35
CA LEU A 241 -13.95 -15.40 21.38
C LEU A 241 -13.33 -14.56 22.51
N GLU A 242 -12.16 -14.96 23.02
CA GLU A 242 -11.42 -14.21 24.04
C GLU A 242 -11.10 -12.78 23.60
N LYS A 243 -10.76 -12.58 22.32
CA LYS A 243 -10.48 -11.25 21.76
C LYS A 243 -11.73 -10.35 21.75
N LYS A 244 -12.92 -10.90 21.51
CA LYS A 244 -14.20 -10.16 21.49
C LYS A 244 -14.78 -9.87 22.87
N ILE A 245 -14.45 -10.68 23.88
CA ILE A 245 -15.00 -10.53 25.25
C ILE A 245 -14.31 -9.39 26.04
N LYS A 246 -13.20 -8.83 25.53
CA LYS A 246 -12.62 -7.59 26.06
C LYS A 246 -13.46 -6.38 25.61
N ILE A 247 -14.58 -6.15 26.29
CA ILE A 247 -15.40 -4.93 26.22
C ILE A 247 -15.08 -4.06 27.44
#